data_AF-A0A7X4D7H1-F1
#
_entry.id   AF-A0A7X4D7H1-F1
#
_cell.length_a   1.000
_cell.length_b   1.000
_cell.length_c   1.000
_cell.angle_alpha   90.00
_cell.angle_beta   90.00
_cell.angle_gamma   90.00
#
_symmetry.space_group_name_H-M   'P 1'
#
loop_
_entity.id
_entity.type
_entity.pdbx_description
1 polymer ?
#
loop_
_entity_poly.entity_id
_entity_poly.type
_entity_poly.pdbx_seq_one_letter_code
_entity_poly.pdbx_strand_id
1 'polypeptide(L)' 'MKYDSKNNSRKPVPDSGNRGWVVREESPAFGVNPGEMKRLTIDVPASLHANIKVGCARQGIKMADAIRGLLEEQFGNIE' A
#
# COMPACT_ATOMS: atom_id res chain seq x y z
N MET A 1 -22.95 -44.29 23.05
CA MET A 1 -22.86 -43.08 22.20
C MET A 1 -22.55 -43.49 20.77
N LYS A 2 -23.49 -43.35 19.83
CA LYS A 2 -23.26 -43.53 18.40
C LYS A 2 -23.37 -42.16 17.73
N TYR A 3 -22.42 -41.85 16.86
CA TYR A 3 -22.36 -40.61 16.09
C TYR A 3 -23.15 -40.70 14.77
N ASP A 4 -23.55 -39.51 14.33
CA ASP A 4 -23.92 -39.04 12.98
C ASP A 4 -25.24 -39.44 12.32
N SER A 5 -26.08 -38.44 12.03
CA SER A 5 -26.61 -38.17 10.66
C SER A 5 -27.68 -37.06 10.58
N LYS A 6 -27.39 -36.04 9.75
CA LYS A 6 -28.32 -35.22 8.90
C LYS A 6 -29.14 -34.12 9.59
N ASN A 7 -29.46 -32.95 9.02
CA ASN A 7 -28.98 -32.07 7.95
C ASN A 7 -29.97 -30.86 7.94
N ASN A 8 -29.50 -29.69 7.50
CA ASN A 8 -30.27 -28.67 6.77
C ASN A 8 -31.15 -27.65 7.54
N SER A 9 -30.56 -26.49 7.82
CA SER A 9 -31.32 -25.21 7.79
C SER A 9 -30.43 -24.16 7.15
N ARG A 10 -30.55 -24.04 5.82
CA ARG A 10 -29.90 -23.01 5.00
C ARG A 10 -30.39 -21.65 5.48
N LYS A 11 -29.52 -20.91 6.18
CA LYS A 11 -29.72 -19.46 6.30
C LYS A 11 -29.48 -18.86 4.91
N PRO A 12 -30.38 -18.01 4.39
CA PRO A 12 -30.22 -17.45 3.06
C PRO A 12 -28.95 -16.61 3.01
N VAL A 13 -28.11 -16.90 2.02
CA VAL A 13 -26.98 -16.06 1.65
C VAL A 13 -27.53 -14.71 1.16
N PRO A 14 -27.02 -13.56 1.62
CA PRO A 14 -27.30 -12.31 0.93
C PRO A 14 -26.63 -12.37 -0.45
N ASP A 15 -27.43 -12.59 -1.49
CA ASP A 15 -27.07 -12.21 -2.85
C ASP A 15 -27.17 -10.68 -2.93
N SER A 16 -26.01 -10.03 -2.95
CA SER A 16 -25.93 -8.62 -3.31
C SER A 16 -24.59 -8.37 -3.99
N GLY A 17 -24.51 -8.80 -5.24
CA GLY A 17 -24.38 -7.84 -6.34
C GLY A 17 -23.22 -6.84 -6.34
N ASN A 18 -22.09 -7.07 -5.67
CA ASN A 18 -20.88 -6.28 -5.93
C ASN A 18 -19.65 -7.17 -6.14
N ARG A 19 -19.58 -7.79 -7.32
CA ARG A 19 -18.35 -8.37 -7.90
C ARG A 19 -17.55 -7.29 -8.63
N GLY A 20 -17.41 -6.11 -8.04
CA GLY A 20 -16.51 -5.07 -8.52
C GLY A 20 -15.06 -5.48 -8.27
N TRP A 21 -14.54 -6.38 -9.11
CA TRP A 21 -13.10 -6.56 -9.27
C TRP A 21 -12.50 -5.18 -9.57
N VAL A 22 -11.73 -4.64 -8.64
CA VAL A 22 -10.96 -3.42 -8.89
C VAL A 22 -9.96 -3.73 -9.99
N VAL A 23 -10.18 -3.11 -11.15
CA VAL A 23 -9.25 -3.14 -12.28
C VAL A 23 -7.89 -2.71 -11.74
N ARG A 24 -6.90 -3.61 -11.84
CA ARG A 24 -5.53 -3.26 -11.58
C ARG A 24 -5.13 -2.37 -12.74
N GLU A 25 -5.16 -1.06 -12.55
CA GLU A 25 -4.60 -0.13 -13.52
C GLU A 25 -3.12 -0.50 -13.69
N GLU A 26 -2.85 -1.13 -14.82
CA GLU A 26 -1.53 -1.30 -15.39
C GLU A 26 -0.83 0.05 -15.29
N SER A 27 0.18 0.10 -14.42
CA SER A 27 0.90 1.33 -14.11
C SER A 27 1.50 1.87 -15.41
N PRO A 28 1.13 3.09 -15.85
CA PRO A 28 1.65 3.63 -17.09
C PRO A 28 3.17 3.67 -17.03
N ALA A 29 3.76 3.07 -18.05
CA ALA A 29 5.20 3.09 -18.30
C ALA A 29 5.70 4.53 -18.41
N PHE A 30 6.95 4.71 -18.01
CA PHE A 30 7.57 5.99 -17.72
C PHE A 30 7.37 7.08 -18.81
N GLY A 31 6.70 8.20 -18.48
CA GLY A 31 6.62 9.38 -19.36
C GLY A 31 6.75 10.73 -18.61
N VAL A 32 7.98 11.08 -18.22
CA VAL A 32 8.32 12.20 -17.31
C VAL A 32 7.81 13.52 -17.85
N ASN A 33 6.79 14.05 -17.19
CA ASN A 33 6.38 15.45 -17.22
C ASN A 33 6.58 16.06 -15.82
N PRO A 34 6.76 17.39 -15.66
CA PRO A 34 7.08 18.05 -14.38
C PRO A 34 5.99 17.99 -13.28
N GLY A 35 5.06 17.03 -13.38
CA GLY A 35 4.12 16.61 -12.33
C GLY A 35 3.96 15.08 -12.22
N GLU A 36 4.82 14.30 -12.89
CA GLU A 36 4.73 12.84 -12.93
C GLU A 36 5.64 12.20 -11.88
N MET A 37 5.04 11.83 -10.74
CA MET A 37 5.75 11.12 -9.67
C MET A 37 6.09 9.68 -10.10
N LYS A 38 7.37 9.34 -10.08
CA LYS A 38 7.83 7.96 -10.28
C LYS A 38 7.79 7.17 -8.98
N ARG A 39 7.38 5.90 -9.06
CA ARG A 39 7.38 4.97 -7.91
C ARG A 39 8.81 4.47 -7.69
N LEU A 40 9.36 4.77 -6.51
CA LEU A 40 10.62 4.21 -6.04
C LEU A 40 10.30 3.03 -5.10
N THR A 41 10.68 1.83 -5.51
CA THR A 41 10.58 0.62 -4.66
C THR A 41 11.96 0.31 -4.10
N ILE A 42 12.07 0.29 -2.77
CA ILE A 42 13.32 -0.04 -2.07
C ILE A 42 13.01 -1.02 -0.95
N ASP A 43 13.90 -1.97 -0.75
CA ASP A 43 13.87 -2.87 0.40
C ASP A 43 14.71 -2.26 1.53
N VAL A 44 14.13 -2.22 2.72
CA VAL A 44 14.79 -1.74 3.94
C VAL A 44 14.56 -2.72 5.08
N PRO A 45 15.51 -2.88 6.01
CA PRO A 45 15.31 -3.71 7.19
C PRO A 45 14.07 -3.27 7.98
N ALA A 46 13.33 -4.24 8.54
CA ALA A 46 12.09 -3.98 9.27
C ALA A 46 12.29 -2.98 10.43
N SER A 47 13.42 -3.09 11.14
CA SER A 47 13.79 -2.19 12.23
C SER A 47 13.96 -0.74 11.76
N LEU A 48 14.59 -0.54 10.60
CA LEU A 48 14.78 0.79 10.02
C LEU A 48 13.45 1.40 9.59
N HIS A 49 12.60 0.62 8.91
CA HIS A 49 11.27 1.06 8.52
C HIS A 49 10.40 1.45 9.72
N ALA A 50 10.47 0.68 10.82
CA ALA A 50 9.77 1.00 12.07
C ALA A 50 10.26 2.32 12.68
N ASN A 51 11.58 2.52 12.74
CA ASN A 51 12.16 3.77 13.26
C ASN A 51 11.75 4.98 12.43
N ILE A 52 11.79 4.88 11.10
CA ILE A 52 11.36 5.96 10.20
C ILE A 52 9.87 6.27 10.42
N LYS A 53 9.03 5.23 10.49
CA LYS A 53 7.58 5.39 10.69
C LYS A 53 7.27 6.10 12.02
N VAL A 54 7.93 5.71 13.11
CA VAL A 54 7.76 6.35 14.43
C VAL A 54 8.26 7.80 14.41
N GLY A 55 9.42 8.06 13.78
CA GLY A 55 9.97 9.41 13.64
C GLY A 55 9.02 10.35 12.91
N CYS A 56 8.49 9.91 11.76
CA CYS A 56 7.54 10.69 10.97
C CYS A 56 6.23 10.93 11.72
N ALA A 57 5.72 9.92 12.44
CA ALA A 57 4.50 10.05 13.24
C ALA A 57 4.64 11.08 14.37
N ARG A 58 5.80 11.13 15.03
CA ARG A 58 6.09 12.13 16.08
C ARG A 58 6.13 13.55 15.54
N GLN A 59 6.59 13.73 14.30
CA GLN A 59 6.69 15.02 13.63
C GLN A 59 5.40 15.42 12.88
N GLY A 60 4.42 14.52 12.79
CA GLY A 60 3.17 14.77 12.06
C GLY A 60 3.33 14.85 10.54
N ILE A 61 4.43 14.31 9.99
CA ILE A 61 4.73 14.35 8.56
C ILE A 61 4.44 13.00 7.89
N LYS A 62 4.07 13.04 6.61
CA LYS A 62 3.90 11.81 5.82
C LYS A 62 5.28 11.24 5.52
N MET A 63 5.44 9.94 5.76
CA MET A 63 6.69 9.23 5.49
C MET A 63 7.17 9.40 4.03
N ALA A 64 6.24 9.42 3.06
CA ALA A 64 6.60 9.63 1.65
C ALA A 64 7.22 11.02 1.40
N ASP A 65 6.73 12.07 2.06
CA ASP A 65 7.25 13.43 1.90
C ASP A 65 8.59 13.58 2.65
N ALA A 66 8.75 12.92 3.80
CA ALA A 66 10.02 12.87 4.51
C ALA A 66 11.11 12.20 3.66
N ILE A 67 10.81 11.06 3.05
CA ILE A 67 11.74 10.36 2.16
C ILE A 67 12.00 11.18 0.89
N ARG A 68 10.98 11.86 0.33
CA ARG A 68 11.18 12.74 -0.83
C ARG A 68 12.16 13.87 -0.50
N GLY A 69 11.98 14.56 0.63
CA GLY A 69 12.89 15.62 1.06
C GLY A 69 14.31 15.13 1.29
N LEU A 70 14.49 13.95 1.90
CA LEU A 70 15.82 13.33 2.05
C LEU A 70 16.46 13.00 0.69
N LEU A 71 15.68 12.53 -0.28
CA LEU A 71 16.19 12.25 -1.63
C LEU A 71 16.51 13.53 -2.40
N GLU A 72 15.72 14.59 -2.24
CA GLU A 72 15.98 15.90 -2.84
C GLU A 72 17.22 16.58 -2.25
N GLU A 73 17.45 16.47 -0.95
CA GLU A 73 18.67 16.99 -0.32
C GLU A 73 19.93 16.26 -0.85
N GLN A 74 19.85 14.94 -1.00
CA GLN A 74 21.00 14.12 -1.40
C GLN A 74 21.23 14.07 -2.91
N PHE A 75 20.19 14.18 -3.73
CA PHE A 75 20.24 13.96 -5.19
C PHE A 75 19.54 15.07 -5.99
N GLY A 76 18.98 16.10 -5.37
CA GLY A 76 18.30 17.21 -6.06
C GLY A 76 19.26 18.26 -6.63
N ASN A 77 20.52 18.28 -6.19
CA ASN A 77 21.56 19.21 -6.63
C ASN A 77 22.47 18.62 -7.73
N ILE A 78 21.89 17.86 -8.67
CA ILE A 78 22.65 17.40 -9.85
C ILE A 78 22.68 18.58 -10.84
N GLU A 79 23.72 19.41 -10.74
CA GLU A 79 24.12 20.38 -11.80
C GLU A 79 24.68 19.66 -13.03
#